data_AF-A0A1N7KR57-F1
#
_entry.id   AF-A0A1N7KR57-F1
#
_cell.length_a   1.000
_cell.length_b   1.000
_cell.length_c   1.000
_cell.angle_alpha   90.00
_cell.angle_beta   90.00
_cell.angle_gamma   90.00
#
_symmetry.space_group_name_H-M   'P 1'
#
loop_
_entity.id
_entity.type
_entity.pdbx_description
1 polymer ?
#
loop_
_entity_poly.entity_id
_entity_poly.type
_entity_poly.pdbx_seq_one_letter_code
_entity_poly.pdbx_strand_id
1 'polypeptide(L)' 'MGKIVLINGSMNPESVTKRVLQLFAKVLQKKGYETELICVAETNFP' A
#
# COMPACT_ATOMS: atom_id res chain seq x y z
N MET A 1 19.11 -3.27 -3.36
CA MET A 1 17.78 -2.95 -3.90
C MET A 1 16.99 -2.22 -2.83
N GLY A 2 16.28 -1.14 -3.17
CA GLY A 2 15.53 -0.36 -2.19
C GLY A 2 14.14 -0.94 -1.92
N LYS A 3 13.71 -0.88 -0.67
CA LYS A 3 12.35 -1.21 -0.25
C LYS A 3 11.43 -0.01 -0.48
N ILE A 4 10.26 -0.24 -1.09
CA ILE A 4 9.21 0.76 -1.28
C ILE A 4 8.06 0.46 -0.33
N VAL A 5 7.68 1.45 0.49
CA VAL A 5 6.52 1.33 1.38
C VAL A 5 5.43 2.27 0.87
N LEU A 6 4.29 1.70 0.52
CA LEU A 6 3.09 2.43 0.13
C LEU A 6 2.19 2.57 1.36
N ILE A 7 1.81 3.80 1.72
CA ILE A 7 0.97 4.07 2.88
C ILE A 7 -0.37 4.62 2.42
N ASN A 8 -1.45 3.90 2.70
CA ASN A 8 -2.81 4.40 2.54
C ASN A 8 -3.27 5.06 3.84
N GLY A 9 -3.24 6.41 3.88
CA GLY A 9 -3.69 7.20 5.03
C GLY A 9 -5.21 7.37 5.15
N SER A 10 -6.01 6.73 4.28
CA SER A 10 -7.46 6.81 4.37
C SER A 10 -7.99 5.95 5.52
N MET A 11 -8.84 6.52 6.37
CA MET A 11 -9.59 5.81 7.42
C MET A 11 -10.86 5.13 6.88
N ASN A 12 -11.23 5.35 5.62
CA ASN A 12 -12.40 4.73 5.01
C ASN A 12 -12.02 3.34 4.45
N PRO A 13 -12.59 2.24 4.97
CA PRO A 13 -12.29 0.87 4.50
C PRO A 13 -12.74 0.61 3.06
N GLU A 14 -13.71 1.38 2.54
CA GLU A 14 -14.21 1.27 1.17
C GLU A 14 -13.49 2.19 0.18
N SER A 15 -12.41 2.84 0.62
CA SER A 15 -11.67 3.78 -0.21
C SER A 15 -11.12 3.12 -1.48
N VAL A 16 -11.45 3.71 -2.63
CA VAL A 16 -10.91 3.35 -3.95
C VAL A 16 -9.38 3.41 -3.95
N THR A 17 -8.79 4.29 -3.13
CA THR A 17 -7.35 4.45 -2.96
C THR A 17 -6.67 3.15 -2.54
N LYS A 18 -7.31 2.31 -1.72
CA LYS A 18 -6.75 0.99 -1.32
C LYS A 18 -6.54 0.10 -2.54
N ARG A 19 -7.55 0.00 -3.41
CA ARG A 19 -7.49 -0.82 -4.63
C ARG A 19 -6.41 -0.33 -5.59
N VAL A 20 -6.30 0.98 -5.74
CA VAL A 20 -5.26 1.61 -6.58
C VAL A 20 -3.87 1.31 -6.04
N LEU A 21 -3.63 1.49 -4.73
CA LEU A 21 -2.32 1.20 -4.12
C LEU A 21 -1.95 -0.29 -4.19
N GLN A 22 -2.91 -1.20 -4.07
CA GLN A 22 -2.68 -2.63 -4.30
C GLN A 22 -2.23 -2.93 -5.73
N LEU A 23 -2.78 -2.24 -6.73
CA LEU A 23 -2.35 -2.39 -8.12
C LEU A 23 -0.91 -1.88 -8.31
N PHE A 24 -0.57 -0.71 -7.75
CA PHE A 24 0.79 -0.19 -7.79
C PHE A 24 1.79 -1.10 -7.08
N ALA A 25 1.44 -1.65 -5.91
CA ALA A 25 2.28 -2.61 -5.19
C ALA A 25 2.64 -3.81 -6.08
N LYS A 26 1.65 -4.38 -6.77
CA LYS A 26 1.87 -5.51 -7.71
C LYS A 26 2.80 -5.13 -8.86
N VAL A 27 2.66 -3.92 -9.42
CA VAL A 27 3.53 -3.44 -10.51
C VAL A 27 4.97 -3.28 -10.04
N LEU A 28 5.17 -2.72 -8.84
CA LEU A 28 6.51 -2.53 -8.27
C LEU A 28 7.18 -3.87 -7.94
N GLN A 29 6.44 -4.82 -7.37
CA GLN A 29 6.92 -6.18 -7.13
C GLN A 29 7.35 -6.87 -8.44
N LYS A 30 6.55 -6.72 -9.52
CA LYS A 30 6.91 -7.26 -10.85
C LYS A 30 8.17 -6.64 -11.44
N LYS A 31 8.51 -5.41 -11.08
CA LYS A 31 9.76 -4.73 -11.48
C LYS A 31 10.95 -5.12 -10.60
N GLY A 32 10.77 -6.02 -9.64
CA GLY A 32 11.81 -6.48 -8.73
C GLY A 32 11.98 -5.61 -7.48
N TYR A 33 11.08 -4.68 -7.19
CA TYR A 33 11.16 -3.91 -5.94
C TYR A 33 10.55 -4.69 -4.78
N GLU A 34 11.26 -4.75 -3.66
CA GLU A 34 10.66 -5.16 -2.39
C GLU A 34 9.61 -4.11 -2.01
N THR A 35 8.32 -4.48 -2.00
CA THR A 35 7.23 -3.54 -1.83
C THR A 35 6.25 -4.00 -0.75
N GLU A 36 5.94 -3.09 0.17
CA GLU A 36 4.99 -3.28 1.27
C GLU A 36 3.86 -2.24 1.17
N LEU A 37 2.63 -2.65 1.50
CA LEU A 37 1.46 -1.77 1.55
C LEU A 37 0.91 -1.75 2.97
N ILE A 38 0.86 -0.56 3.58
CA ILE A 38 0.30 -0.32 4.91
C ILE A 38 -1.01 0.44 4.73
N CYS A 39 -2.11 -0.08 5.26
CA CYS A 39 -3.40 0.60 5.27
C CYS A 39 -3.71 1.08 6.69
N VAL A 40 -3.73 2.40 6.91
CA VAL A 40 -3.89 2.97 8.26
C VAL A 40 -5.21 2.54 8.91
N ALA A 41 -6.30 2.45 8.13
CA ALA A 41 -7.59 1.94 8.59
C ALA A 41 -7.55 0.50 9.15
N GLU A 42 -6.57 -0.32 8.77
CA GLU A 42 -6.43 -1.73 9.17
C GLU A 42 -5.38 -1.93 10.25
N THR A 43 -4.72 -0.85 10.64
CA THR A 43 -3.65 -0.86 11.63
C THR A 43 -4.09 -0.14 12.87
N ASN A 44 -3.59 -0.57 14.04
CA ASN A 44 -3.71 0.19 15.28
C ASN A 44 -2.69 1.35 15.33
N PHE A 45 -2.48 2.06 14.22
CA PHE A 45 -1.63 3.24 14.22
C PHE A 45 -2.28 4.30 15.12
N PRO A 46 -1.55 4.85 16.11
CA PRO A 46 -2.07 5.85 17.04
C PRO A 46 -2.43 7.17 16.35
#